data_AF-A0A8T6M177-F1
#
_entry.id   AF-A0A8T6M177-F1
#
_cell.length_a   1.000
_cell.length_b   1.000
_cell.length_c   1.000
_cell.angle_alpha   90.00
_cell.angle_beta   90.00
_cell.angle_gamma   90.00
#
_symmetry.space_group_name_H-M   'P 1'
#
loop_
_entity.id
_entity.type
_entity.pdbx_description
1 polymer ?
#
loop_
_entity_poly.entity_id
_entity_poly.type
_entity_poly.pdbx_seq_one_letter_code
_entity_poly.pdbx_strand_id
1 'polypeptide(L)'
;MIESKYKAMNENIYVIKDFFNPKEGDNIYSILGSGDASFMFVENGAKVSGIDWDRAQVDLVRERVLFFKNGNYEMFNSIYQCPLGMEEFQDNYMKRNKYFSEFNISSFKQNLKKLKIMEGNFFDSCRDYSKFNKVYLSNSLNHIQINKSKEDFFHDFIQSFNPGTLFYYVDLSFRNDFFSRNLPKDLELKVFDSSVKDIFWKHRIIEKVN
;
A
#
# COMPACT_ATOMS: atom_id res chain seq x y z
N MET A 1 7.69 13.23 25.61
CA MET A 1 6.84 13.08 24.40
C MET A 1 7.66 12.30 23.39
N ILE A 2 7.19 11.12 22.98
CA ILE A 2 7.79 10.41 21.85
C ILE A 2 7.31 11.18 20.61
N GLU A 3 8.19 11.96 19.96
CA GLU A 3 7.95 12.40 18.59
C GLU A 3 7.56 11.17 17.78
N SER A 4 6.34 11.11 17.25
CA SER A 4 5.89 9.92 16.55
C SER A 4 6.68 9.81 15.25
N LYS A 5 7.74 8.99 15.27
CA LYS A 5 8.54 8.61 14.09
C LYS A 5 7.69 7.95 13.00
N TYR A 6 6.47 7.57 13.33
CA TYR A 6 5.58 6.74 12.52
C TYR A 6 4.36 7.54 12.07
N LYS A 7 4.06 7.46 10.77
CA LYS A 7 2.88 8.07 10.17
C LYS A 7 1.87 6.96 9.88
N ALA A 8 0.61 7.19 10.27
CA ALA A 8 -0.48 6.33 9.83
C ALA A 8 -0.65 6.42 8.30
N MET A 9 -1.29 5.40 7.71
CA MET A 9 -1.73 5.44 6.32
C MET A 9 -2.67 6.64 6.14
N ASN A 10 -2.43 7.44 5.11
CA ASN A 10 -3.18 8.66 4.85
C ASN A 10 -4.25 8.48 3.75
N GLU A 11 -4.33 7.29 3.16
CA GLU A 11 -5.34 6.86 2.22
C GLU A 11 -6.57 6.25 2.91
N ASN A 12 -7.71 6.28 2.23
CA ASN A 12 -8.92 5.61 2.70
C ASN A 12 -8.79 4.08 2.55
N ILE A 13 -8.71 3.38 3.67
CA ILE A 13 -8.54 1.91 3.71
C ILE A 13 -9.66 1.14 3.00
N TYR A 14 -10.91 1.64 3.05
CA TYR A 14 -12.05 1.00 2.39
C TYR A 14 -11.96 1.10 0.88
N VAL A 15 -11.52 2.24 0.37
CA VAL A 15 -11.29 2.46 -1.07
C VAL A 15 -10.19 1.52 -1.58
N ILE A 16 -9.10 1.36 -0.83
CA ILE A 16 -8.06 0.37 -1.17
C ILE A 16 -8.67 -1.03 -1.19
N LYS A 17 -9.40 -1.40 -0.13
CA LYS A 17 -9.99 -2.75 0.00
C LYS A 17 -10.94 -3.06 -1.16
N ASP A 18 -11.82 -2.14 -1.51
CA ASP A 18 -12.86 -2.37 -2.52
C ASP A 18 -12.28 -2.42 -3.94
N PHE A 19 -11.38 -1.50 -4.29
CA PHE A 19 -10.83 -1.44 -5.64
C PHE A 19 -9.68 -2.42 -5.88
N PHE A 20 -8.80 -2.59 -4.89
CA PHE A 20 -7.71 -3.57 -5.00
C PHE A 20 -8.20 -5.00 -4.78
N ASN A 21 -9.33 -5.15 -4.07
CA ASN A 21 -10.06 -6.40 -3.83
C ASN A 21 -9.13 -7.58 -3.47
N PRO A 22 -8.35 -7.47 -2.38
CA PRO A 22 -7.43 -8.52 -1.98
C PRO A 22 -8.20 -9.78 -1.57
N LYS A 23 -7.71 -10.94 -2.00
CA LYS A 23 -8.34 -12.23 -1.70
C LYS A 23 -7.32 -13.35 -1.58
N GLU A 24 -7.78 -14.52 -1.13
CA GLU A 24 -6.98 -15.73 -1.18
C GLU A 24 -6.53 -16.07 -2.61
N GLY A 25 -5.28 -16.51 -2.74
CA GLY A 25 -4.62 -16.76 -4.02
C GLY A 25 -3.82 -15.56 -4.56
N ASP A 26 -4.06 -14.35 -4.05
CA ASP A 26 -3.27 -13.19 -4.44
C ASP A 26 -1.84 -13.25 -3.87
N ASN A 27 -0.87 -12.92 -4.71
CA ASN A 27 0.53 -12.68 -4.36
C ASN A 27 0.81 -11.19 -4.56
N ILE A 28 0.88 -10.46 -3.45
CA ILE A 28 0.94 -9.01 -3.43
C ILE A 28 2.34 -8.54 -3.05
N TYR A 29 2.90 -7.63 -3.85
CA TYR A 29 4.09 -6.86 -3.49
C TYR A 29 3.67 -5.46 -3.02
N SER A 30 3.97 -5.12 -1.78
CA SER A 30 3.39 -3.93 -1.12
C SER A 30 4.47 -3.07 -0.50
N ILE A 31 4.36 -1.75 -0.66
CA ILE A 31 5.04 -0.84 0.25
C ILE A 31 4.43 -1.02 1.64
N LEU A 32 5.27 -1.05 2.66
CA LEU A 32 4.82 -1.27 4.03
C LEU A 32 4.20 -0.01 4.62
N GLY A 33 4.92 1.10 4.67
CA GLY A 33 4.54 2.24 5.50
C GLY A 33 4.20 1.78 6.94
N SER A 34 3.04 2.19 7.45
CA SER A 34 2.55 1.74 8.77
C SER A 34 2.20 0.24 8.85
N GLY A 35 2.09 -0.44 7.71
CA GLY A 35 1.63 -1.81 7.57
C GLY A 35 0.12 -1.98 7.42
N ASP A 36 -0.69 -0.92 7.49
CA ASP A 36 -2.16 -1.02 7.52
C ASP A 36 -2.74 -1.73 6.29
N ALA A 37 -2.33 -1.32 5.08
CA ALA A 37 -2.76 -1.97 3.84
C ALA A 37 -2.29 -3.44 3.80
N SER A 38 -1.02 -3.70 4.16
CA SER A 38 -0.47 -5.07 4.20
C SER A 38 -1.24 -5.97 5.18
N PHE A 39 -1.65 -5.44 6.34
CA PHE A 39 -2.43 -6.21 7.31
C PHE A 39 -3.84 -6.49 6.80
N MET A 40 -4.48 -5.51 6.16
CA MET A 40 -5.76 -5.70 5.49
C MET A 40 -5.67 -6.76 4.39
N PHE A 41 -4.62 -6.75 3.56
CA PHE A 41 -4.43 -7.77 2.54
C PHE A 41 -4.30 -9.19 3.12
N VAL A 42 -3.51 -9.33 4.19
CA VAL A 42 -3.31 -10.61 4.89
C VAL A 42 -4.60 -11.07 5.60
N GLU A 43 -5.37 -10.15 6.19
CA GLU A 43 -6.69 -10.45 6.77
C GLU A 43 -7.61 -11.11 5.72
N ASN A 44 -7.53 -10.67 4.46
CA ASN A 44 -8.32 -11.20 3.35
C ASN A 44 -7.68 -12.44 2.68
N GLY A 45 -6.64 -13.02 3.29
CA GLY A 45 -6.04 -14.30 2.87
C GLY A 45 -4.94 -14.20 1.82
N ALA A 46 -4.57 -12.99 1.38
CA ALA A 46 -3.51 -12.79 0.41
C ALA A 46 -2.12 -13.10 0.98
N LYS A 47 -1.19 -13.47 0.10
CA LYS A 47 0.24 -13.59 0.40
C LYS A 47 0.92 -12.27 0.11
N VAL A 48 1.52 -11.66 1.13
CA VAL A 48 2.06 -10.29 1.04
C VAL A 48 3.56 -10.30 1.27
N SER A 49 4.30 -9.74 0.33
CA SER A 49 5.69 -9.33 0.53
C SER A 49 5.70 -7.82 0.70
N GLY A 50 5.71 -7.38 1.97
CA GLY A 50 5.81 -5.98 2.35
C GLY A 50 7.28 -5.56 2.43
N ILE A 51 7.62 -4.43 1.82
CA ILE A 51 8.95 -3.83 1.93
C ILE A 51 8.86 -2.33 2.22
N ASP A 52 9.81 -1.82 3.00
CA ASP A 52 10.09 -0.39 3.12
C ASP A 52 11.60 -0.14 3.10
N TRP A 53 11.99 1.03 2.60
CA TRP A 53 13.38 1.47 2.67
C TRP A 53 13.66 2.16 4.01
N ASP A 54 12.63 2.71 4.66
CA ASP A 54 12.75 3.29 5.99
C ASP A 54 12.67 2.19 7.05
N ARG A 55 13.83 1.90 7.65
CA ARG A 55 13.95 0.92 8.74
C ARG A 55 12.99 1.19 9.89
N ALA A 56 12.65 2.45 10.18
CA ALA A 56 11.70 2.77 11.24
C ALA A 56 10.32 2.16 10.93
N GLN A 57 9.83 2.27 9.69
CA GLN A 57 8.56 1.66 9.27
C GLN A 57 8.61 0.14 9.35
N VAL A 58 9.73 -0.46 8.96
CA VAL A 58 9.93 -1.92 9.07
C VAL A 58 9.85 -2.37 10.53
N ASP A 59 10.54 -1.66 11.43
CA ASP A 59 10.56 -1.98 12.86
C ASP A 59 9.19 -1.77 13.51
N LEU A 60 8.46 -0.73 13.12
CA LEU A 60 7.07 -0.51 13.51
C LEU A 60 6.16 -1.70 13.15
N VAL A 61 6.20 -2.16 11.90
CA VAL A 61 5.35 -3.27 11.45
C VAL A 61 5.71 -4.55 12.22
N ARG A 62 6.99 -4.80 12.48
CA ARG A 62 7.44 -5.93 13.31
C ARG A 62 6.91 -5.83 14.73
N GLU A 63 6.96 -4.66 15.33
CA GLU A 63 6.45 -4.40 16.68
C GLU A 63 4.93 -4.62 16.76
N ARG A 64 4.17 -4.11 15.78
CA ARG A 64 2.72 -4.37 15.67
C ARG A 64 2.43 -5.87 15.57
N VAL A 65 3.17 -6.61 14.74
CA VAL A 65 3.03 -8.07 14.64
C VAL A 65 3.34 -8.76 15.97
N LEU A 66 4.33 -8.27 16.74
CA LEU A 66 4.63 -8.78 18.07
C LEU A 66 3.47 -8.53 19.06
N PHE A 67 2.93 -7.31 19.10
CA PHE A 67 1.75 -7.00 19.92
C PHE A 67 0.57 -7.90 19.57
N PHE A 68 0.30 -8.10 18.29
CA PHE A 68 -0.75 -9.00 17.83
C PHE A 68 -0.53 -10.45 18.32
N LYS A 69 0.70 -10.97 18.18
CA LYS A 69 1.05 -12.34 18.63
C LYS A 69 0.89 -12.53 20.14
N ASN A 70 1.13 -11.47 20.92
CA ASN A 70 0.98 -11.47 22.37
C ASN A 70 -0.47 -11.20 22.84
N GLY A 71 -1.42 -11.06 21.92
CA GLY A 71 -2.83 -10.76 22.24
C GLY A 71 -3.07 -9.31 22.67
N ASN A 72 -2.09 -8.41 22.51
CA ASN A 72 -2.23 -7.00 22.81
C ASN A 72 -2.77 -6.24 21.59
N TYR A 73 -4.06 -6.43 21.31
CA TYR A 73 -4.71 -5.87 20.12
C TYR A 73 -4.88 -4.35 20.17
N GLU A 74 -4.95 -3.78 21.38
CA GLU A 74 -4.97 -2.33 21.56
C GLU A 74 -3.68 -1.71 21.01
N MET A 75 -2.52 -2.19 21.44
CA MET A 75 -1.22 -1.70 20.96
C MET A 75 -0.98 -2.00 19.47
N PHE A 76 -1.49 -3.12 18.95
CA PHE A 76 -1.47 -3.39 17.52
C PHE A 76 -2.22 -2.31 16.71
N ASN A 77 -3.25 -1.70 17.30
CA ASN A 77 -4.12 -0.73 16.64
C ASN A 77 -3.77 0.75 16.90
N SER A 78 -3.09 1.06 18.01
CA SER A 78 -2.94 2.43 18.52
C SER A 78 -1.53 3.03 18.42
N ILE A 79 -0.59 2.35 17.75
CA ILE A 79 0.85 2.67 17.81
C ILE A 79 1.27 3.99 17.10
N TYR A 80 0.34 4.73 16.49
CA TYR A 80 0.62 5.98 15.78
C TYR A 80 -0.32 7.09 16.21
N GLN A 81 0.16 8.33 16.02
CA GLN A 81 -0.65 9.52 16.17
C GLN A 81 -1.23 9.92 14.80
N CYS A 82 -2.44 10.48 14.81
CA CYS A 82 -2.94 11.19 13.64
C CYS A 82 -1.89 12.26 13.26
N PRO A 83 -1.51 12.40 11.97
CA PRO A 83 -0.70 13.54 11.55
C PRO A 83 -1.40 14.82 12.01
N LEU A 84 -0.80 15.52 12.98
CA LEU A 84 -1.42 16.70 13.58
C LEU A 84 -1.55 17.80 12.52
N GLY A 85 -2.73 18.42 12.43
CA GLY A 85 -2.91 19.69 11.74
C GLY A 85 -3.46 19.65 10.31
N MET A 86 -3.98 18.51 9.83
CA MET A 86 -4.65 18.44 8.51
C MET A 86 -5.99 17.73 8.66
N GLU A 87 -7.09 18.49 8.68
CA GLU A 87 -8.47 17.97 8.79
C GLU A 87 -8.76 16.88 7.75
N GLU A 88 -8.17 17.00 6.56
CA GLU A 88 -8.30 16.02 5.46
C GLU A 88 -7.80 14.61 5.85
N PHE A 89 -6.78 14.51 6.71
CA PHE A 89 -6.29 13.21 7.19
C PHE A 89 -7.06 12.67 8.38
N GLN A 90 -7.85 13.52 9.05
CA GLN A 90 -8.65 13.10 10.20
C GLN A 90 -9.73 12.11 9.77
N ASP A 91 -10.43 12.35 8.65
CA ASP A 91 -11.46 11.43 8.16
C ASP A 91 -10.87 10.06 7.79
N ASN A 92 -9.75 10.04 7.06
CA ASN A 92 -9.06 8.78 6.71
C ASN A 92 -8.54 8.05 7.97
N TYR A 93 -8.04 8.79 8.96
CA TYR A 93 -7.65 8.23 10.25
C TYR A 93 -8.84 7.61 11.01
N MET A 94 -9.99 8.29 11.03
CA MET A 94 -11.22 7.78 11.64
C MET A 94 -11.73 6.52 10.93
N LYS A 95 -11.72 6.50 9.58
CA LYS A 95 -12.06 5.32 8.78
C LYS A 95 -11.12 4.16 9.05
N ARG A 96 -9.82 4.42 9.15
CA ARG A 96 -8.80 3.43 9.55
C ARG A 96 -9.12 2.86 10.93
N ASN A 97 -9.39 3.71 11.92
CA ASN A 97 -9.73 3.24 13.27
C ASN A 97 -10.99 2.40 13.30
N LYS A 98 -12.02 2.80 12.55
CA LYS A 98 -13.23 2.01 12.38
C LYS A 98 -12.91 0.63 11.78
N TYR A 99 -12.16 0.59 10.68
CA TYR A 99 -11.78 -0.68 10.05
C TYR A 99 -11.04 -1.60 11.04
N PHE A 100 -10.08 -1.05 11.80
CA PHE A 100 -9.32 -1.86 12.76
C PHE A 100 -10.10 -2.23 14.03
N SER A 101 -11.18 -1.53 14.36
CA SER A 101 -12.12 -1.93 15.41
C SER A 101 -12.98 -3.13 15.02
N GLU A 102 -13.20 -3.31 13.72
CA GLU A 102 -13.96 -4.42 13.12
C GLU A 102 -13.03 -5.50 12.51
N PHE A 103 -11.72 -5.39 12.75
CA PHE A 103 -10.69 -6.26 12.15
C PHE A 103 -10.92 -7.73 12.51
N ASN A 104 -10.89 -8.61 11.51
CA ASN A 104 -11.07 -10.03 11.72
C ASN A 104 -9.78 -10.67 12.26
N ILE A 105 -9.60 -10.59 13.58
CA ILE A 105 -8.45 -11.12 14.32
C ILE A 105 -8.24 -12.61 14.01
N SER A 106 -9.32 -13.40 13.96
CA SER A 106 -9.23 -14.84 13.69
C SER A 106 -8.68 -15.11 12.29
N SER A 107 -9.17 -14.41 11.27
CA SER A 107 -8.66 -14.52 9.90
C SER A 107 -7.19 -14.09 9.81
N PHE A 108 -6.86 -12.91 10.35
CA PHE A 108 -5.49 -12.41 10.32
C PHE A 108 -4.53 -13.36 11.07
N LYS A 109 -4.93 -13.93 12.21
CA LYS A 109 -4.13 -14.93 12.95
C LYS A 109 -3.82 -16.16 12.10
N GLN A 110 -4.80 -16.69 11.37
CA GLN A 110 -4.60 -17.84 10.48
C GLN A 110 -3.69 -17.51 9.29
N ASN A 111 -3.79 -16.28 8.79
CA ASN A 111 -3.09 -15.83 7.61
C ASN A 111 -1.75 -15.13 7.90
N LEU A 112 -1.40 -14.82 9.14
CA LEU A 112 -0.21 -14.03 9.50
C LEU A 112 1.09 -14.57 8.90
N LYS A 113 1.22 -15.90 8.78
CA LYS A 113 2.37 -16.57 8.13
C LYS A 113 2.54 -16.20 6.64
N LYS A 114 1.50 -15.68 6.01
CA LYS A 114 1.49 -15.22 4.61
C LYS A 114 2.10 -13.80 4.46
N LEU A 115 2.40 -13.11 5.56
CA LEU A 115 3.10 -11.83 5.58
C LEU A 115 4.62 -12.02 5.65
N LYS A 116 5.35 -11.48 4.68
CA LYS A 116 6.80 -11.30 4.72
C LYS A 116 7.12 -9.81 4.85
N ILE A 117 7.90 -9.45 5.86
CA ILE A 117 8.36 -8.08 6.11
C ILE A 117 9.82 -7.99 5.69
N MET A 118 10.15 -7.04 4.81
CA MET A 118 11.50 -6.83 4.29
C MET A 118 11.93 -5.36 4.46
N GLU A 119 13.23 -5.16 4.54
CA GLU A 119 13.87 -3.84 4.49
C GLU A 119 14.63 -3.73 3.17
N GLY A 120 14.50 -2.60 2.48
CA GLY A 120 15.22 -2.31 1.24
C GLY A 120 14.47 -1.40 0.28
N ASN A 121 15.12 -1.05 -0.84
CA ASN A 121 14.47 -0.27 -1.89
C ASN A 121 13.40 -1.11 -2.59
N PHE A 122 12.14 -0.65 -2.57
CA PHE A 122 11.01 -1.33 -3.21
C PHE A 122 11.30 -1.75 -4.66
N PHE A 123 11.96 -0.88 -5.42
CA PHE A 123 12.16 -1.03 -6.86
C PHE A 123 13.37 -1.92 -7.25
N ASP A 124 14.27 -2.19 -6.30
CA ASP A 124 15.50 -2.97 -6.57
C ASP A 124 15.57 -4.28 -5.78
N SER A 125 14.74 -4.44 -4.74
CA SER A 125 14.90 -5.53 -3.77
C SER A 125 14.25 -6.86 -4.18
N CYS A 126 13.52 -6.90 -5.29
CA CYS A 126 12.92 -8.15 -5.76
C CYS A 126 13.73 -8.78 -6.89
N ARG A 127 14.13 -10.04 -6.70
CA ARG A 127 14.80 -10.83 -7.74
C ARG A 127 13.86 -11.33 -8.84
N ASP A 128 12.57 -11.44 -8.53
CA ASP A 128 11.57 -12.01 -9.43
C ASP A 128 10.21 -11.38 -9.14
N TYR A 129 9.88 -10.39 -9.97
CA TYR A 129 8.61 -9.67 -9.93
C TYR A 129 7.46 -10.45 -10.58
N SER A 130 7.76 -11.43 -11.45
CA SER A 130 6.76 -12.18 -12.21
C SER A 130 5.81 -13.00 -11.31
N LYS A 131 6.24 -13.39 -10.11
CA LYS A 131 5.41 -14.13 -9.15
C LYS A 131 4.26 -13.33 -8.54
N PHE A 132 4.24 -12.00 -8.70
CA PHE A 132 3.20 -11.15 -8.11
C PHE A 132 2.12 -10.83 -9.14
N ASN A 133 0.87 -11.11 -8.76
CA ASN A 133 -0.29 -10.75 -9.55
C ASN A 133 -0.90 -9.41 -9.14
N LYS A 134 -0.45 -8.84 -8.00
CA LYS A 134 -0.85 -7.50 -7.57
C LYS A 134 0.30 -6.72 -6.94
N VAL A 135 0.27 -5.41 -7.09
CA VAL A 135 1.28 -4.49 -6.55
C VAL A 135 0.59 -3.28 -5.92
N TYR A 136 0.97 -2.96 -4.68
CA TYR A 136 0.46 -1.79 -3.96
C TYR A 136 1.56 -0.72 -3.81
N LEU A 137 1.36 0.41 -4.48
CA LEU A 137 2.31 1.51 -4.64
C LEU A 137 1.67 2.82 -4.19
N SER A 138 1.70 3.08 -2.88
CA SER A 138 1.21 4.34 -2.32
C SER A 138 2.35 5.29 -2.01
N ASN A 139 2.29 6.50 -2.58
CA ASN A 139 3.25 7.59 -2.41
C ASN A 139 4.73 7.20 -2.68
N SER A 140 4.94 6.16 -3.48
CA SER A 140 6.22 5.48 -3.62
C SER A 140 7.24 6.24 -4.45
N LEU A 141 6.79 6.91 -5.50
CA LEU A 141 7.66 7.57 -6.47
C LEU A 141 8.23 8.90 -5.96
N ASN A 142 7.76 9.38 -4.80
CA ASN A 142 8.24 10.63 -4.19
C ASN A 142 9.64 10.53 -3.59
N HIS A 143 10.12 9.31 -3.37
CA HIS A 143 11.36 9.07 -2.64
C HIS A 143 12.50 8.57 -3.54
N ILE A 144 12.27 8.47 -4.85
CA ILE A 144 13.26 7.95 -5.78
C ILE A 144 14.02 9.10 -6.42
N GLN A 145 15.34 9.07 -6.31
CA GLN A 145 16.22 9.90 -7.12
C GLN A 145 16.45 9.19 -8.46
N ILE A 146 15.79 9.68 -9.51
CA ILE A 146 15.87 9.10 -10.85
C ILE A 146 16.48 10.10 -11.83
N ASN A 147 17.37 9.61 -12.71
CA ASN A 147 17.95 10.37 -13.83
C ASN A 147 17.04 10.35 -15.08
N LYS A 148 15.77 9.98 -14.92
CA LYS A 148 14.73 9.92 -15.97
C LYS A 148 13.40 10.43 -15.43
N SER A 149 12.40 10.58 -16.29
CA SER A 149 11.06 10.95 -15.87
C SER A 149 10.45 9.87 -14.95
N LYS A 150 9.56 10.24 -14.02
CA LYS A 150 8.87 9.27 -13.14
C LYS A 150 8.02 8.31 -13.97
N GLU A 151 7.54 8.80 -15.10
CA GLU A 151 6.78 8.12 -16.11
C GLU A 151 7.57 6.98 -16.77
N ASP A 152 8.75 7.27 -17.32
CA ASP A 152 9.64 6.28 -17.92
C ASP A 152 10.16 5.30 -16.86
N PHE A 153 10.34 5.78 -15.62
CA PHE A 153 10.65 4.90 -14.51
C PHE A 153 9.56 3.90 -14.21
N PHE A 154 8.33 4.38 -14.04
CA PHE A 154 7.19 3.52 -13.76
C PHE A 154 6.94 2.53 -14.89
N HIS A 155 7.05 2.98 -16.15
CA HIS A 155 6.91 2.13 -17.32
C HIS A 155 7.96 1.01 -17.35
N ASP A 156 9.24 1.29 -17.11
CA ASP A 156 10.26 0.22 -17.07
C ASP A 156 10.04 -0.73 -15.90
N PHE A 157 9.56 -0.21 -14.76
CA PHE A 157 9.27 -1.02 -13.59
C PHE A 157 8.14 -2.04 -13.83
N ILE A 158 7.02 -1.61 -14.42
CA ILE A 158 5.90 -2.52 -14.74
C ILE A 158 6.27 -3.60 -15.75
N GLN A 159 7.28 -3.37 -16.61
CA GLN A 159 7.74 -4.38 -17.57
C GLN A 159 8.26 -5.65 -16.90
N SER A 160 8.69 -5.54 -15.64
CA SER A 160 9.19 -6.69 -14.86
C SER A 160 8.10 -7.64 -14.37
N PHE A 161 6.82 -7.31 -14.55
CA PHE A 161 5.68 -8.10 -14.10
C PHE A 161 5.01 -8.87 -15.25
N ASN A 162 4.23 -9.90 -14.92
CA ASN A 162 3.47 -10.65 -15.91
C ASN A 162 2.26 -9.86 -16.42
N PRO A 163 1.78 -10.14 -17.65
CA PRO A 163 0.44 -9.71 -18.07
C PRO A 163 -0.63 -10.19 -17.07
N GLY A 164 -1.64 -9.35 -16.86
CA GLY A 164 -2.69 -9.52 -15.86
C GLY A 164 -2.34 -8.99 -14.46
N THR A 165 -1.11 -8.52 -14.21
CA THR A 165 -0.75 -7.94 -12.92
C THR A 165 -1.50 -6.62 -12.71
N LEU A 166 -2.14 -6.48 -11.53
CA LEU A 166 -2.85 -5.27 -11.13
C LEU A 166 -2.00 -4.38 -10.21
N PHE A 167 -1.89 -3.12 -10.56
CA PHE A 167 -1.18 -2.10 -9.80
C PHE A 167 -2.19 -1.15 -9.18
N TYR A 168 -2.23 -1.11 -7.85
CA TYR A 168 -2.83 0.00 -7.14
C TYR A 168 -1.77 1.09 -7.00
N TYR A 169 -2.04 2.26 -7.58
CA TYR A 169 -1.14 3.39 -7.55
C TYR A 169 -1.84 4.65 -7.07
N VAL A 170 -1.24 5.30 -6.10
CA VAL A 170 -1.67 6.60 -5.57
C VAL A 170 -0.43 7.45 -5.31
N ASP A 171 -0.43 8.69 -5.78
CA ASP A 171 0.64 9.65 -5.50
C ASP A 171 0.06 11.07 -5.40
N LEU A 172 0.33 11.72 -4.28
CA LEU A 172 -0.02 13.12 -3.99
C LEU A 172 0.67 14.14 -4.90
N SER A 173 1.81 13.80 -5.50
CA SER A 173 2.65 14.71 -6.27
C SER A 173 2.36 14.72 -7.77
N PHE A 174 1.64 13.70 -8.28
CA PHE A 174 1.44 13.57 -9.71
C PHE A 174 0.38 14.56 -10.20
N ARG A 175 0.79 15.49 -11.06
CA ARG A 175 -0.15 16.33 -11.82
C ARG A 175 -1.14 15.41 -12.55
N ASN A 176 -2.39 15.86 -12.61
CA ASN A 176 -3.57 15.13 -13.11
C ASN A 176 -3.44 14.49 -14.51
N ASP A 177 -2.41 14.86 -15.26
CA ASP A 177 -2.36 14.75 -16.70
C ASP A 177 -1.62 13.49 -17.19
N PHE A 178 -0.84 12.81 -16.32
CA PHE A 178 0.02 11.71 -16.76
C PHE A 178 -0.76 10.52 -17.32
N PHE A 179 -1.49 9.77 -16.48
CA PHE A 179 -2.24 8.61 -16.98
C PHE A 179 -3.53 8.98 -17.73
N SER A 180 -3.94 10.24 -17.74
CA SER A 180 -5.13 10.67 -18.48
C SER A 180 -4.85 11.01 -19.94
N ARG A 181 -3.58 11.21 -20.33
CA ARG A 181 -3.23 11.62 -21.70
C ARG A 181 -2.45 10.58 -22.50
N ASN A 182 -1.62 9.74 -21.89
CA ASN A 182 -0.80 8.75 -22.62
C ASN A 182 -0.43 7.54 -21.75
N LEU A 183 -1.39 6.67 -21.44
CA LEU A 183 -1.04 5.34 -20.94
C LEU A 183 -0.34 4.54 -22.07
N PRO A 184 0.81 3.90 -21.79
CA PRO A 184 1.43 2.94 -22.70
C PRO A 184 0.41 1.87 -23.17
N LYS A 185 0.55 1.37 -24.40
CA LYS A 185 -0.44 0.46 -25.04
C LYS A 185 -0.59 -0.88 -24.33
N ASP A 186 0.39 -1.25 -23.53
CA ASP A 186 0.47 -2.44 -22.69
C ASP A 186 -0.16 -2.21 -21.30
N LEU A 187 -0.71 -1.03 -21.02
CA LEU A 187 -1.40 -0.72 -19.78
C LEU A 187 -2.87 -0.33 -20.02
N GLU A 188 -3.74 -0.81 -19.14
CA GLU A 188 -5.15 -0.43 -19.11
C GLU A 188 -5.54 0.13 -17.74
N LEU A 189 -6.15 1.31 -17.71
CA LEU A 189 -6.72 1.88 -16.50
C LEU A 189 -8.09 1.24 -16.24
N LYS A 190 -8.16 0.35 -15.25
CA LYS A 190 -9.40 -0.37 -14.88
C LYS A 190 -10.32 0.45 -14.01
N VAL A 191 -9.74 1.23 -13.10
CA VAL A 191 -10.50 2.07 -12.17
C VAL A 191 -9.82 3.42 -12.05
N PHE A 192 -10.63 4.47 -12.18
CA PHE A 192 -10.28 5.83 -11.84
C PHE A 192 -11.35 6.36 -10.91
N ASP A 193 -11.03 6.50 -9.62
CA ASP A 193 -11.93 7.16 -8.68
C ASP A 193 -11.46 8.60 -8.44
N SER A 194 -12.28 9.55 -8.92
CA SER A 194 -12.18 10.98 -8.61
C SER A 194 -13.39 11.48 -7.80
N SER A 195 -14.21 10.56 -7.29
CA SER A 195 -15.42 10.88 -6.52
C SER A 195 -15.13 11.24 -5.06
N VAL A 196 -13.91 10.96 -4.59
CA VAL A 196 -13.39 11.64 -3.41
C VAL A 196 -13.27 13.12 -3.76
N LYS A 197 -14.08 13.97 -3.12
CA LYS A 197 -14.04 15.44 -3.27
C LYS A 197 -12.66 16.03 -2.93
N ASP A 198 -11.76 15.22 -2.38
CA ASP A 198 -10.36 15.55 -2.13
C ASP A 198 -9.58 15.50 -3.45
N ILE A 199 -9.35 16.69 -3.99
CA ILE A 199 -8.63 16.98 -5.26
C ILE A 199 -7.22 16.34 -5.29
N PHE A 200 -6.70 15.89 -4.15
CA PHE A 200 -5.35 15.39 -3.95
C PHE A 200 -5.18 13.87 -4.15
N TRP A 201 -6.23 13.06 -3.96
CA TRP A 201 -6.10 11.60 -3.97
C TRP A 201 -6.80 10.98 -5.18
N LYS A 202 -6.02 10.66 -6.21
CA LYS A 202 -6.51 9.93 -7.38
C LYS A 202 -6.12 8.46 -7.28
N HIS A 203 -7.10 7.64 -6.94
CA HIS A 203 -6.96 6.20 -6.87
C HIS A 203 -6.97 5.61 -8.27
N ARG A 204 -5.92 4.86 -8.62
CA ARG A 204 -5.76 4.25 -9.94
C ARG A 204 -5.51 2.75 -9.77
N ILE A 205 -6.30 1.95 -10.48
CA ILE A 205 -5.99 0.54 -10.73
C ILE A 205 -5.55 0.42 -12.18
N ILE A 206 -4.30 0.01 -12.38
CA ILE A 206 -3.70 -0.18 -13.69
C ILE A 206 -3.46 -1.68 -13.88
N GLU A 207 -3.92 -2.25 -14.98
CA GLU A 207 -3.61 -3.62 -15.36
C GLU A 207 -2.55 -3.63 -16.47
N LYS A 208 -1.56 -4.50 -16.35
CA LYS A 208 -0.65 -4.81 -17.46
C LYS A 208 -1.33 -5.79 -18.41
N VAL A 209 -1.46 -5.45 -19.68
CA VAL A 209 -2.21 -6.25 -20.67
C VAL A 209 -1.28 -7.11 -21.54
N ASN A 210 -0.07 -6.63 -21.85
CA ASN A 210 0.90 -7.31 -22.73
C ASN A 210 2.31 -7.30 -22.13
#